data_AF-X6EFS6-F1
#
_entry.id   AF-X6EFS6-F1
#
_cell.length_a   1.000
_cell.length_b   1.000
_cell.length_c   1.000
_cell.angle_alpha   90.00
_cell.angle_beta   90.00
_cell.angle_gamma   90.00
#
_symmetry.space_group_name_H-M   'P 1'
#
loop_
_entity.id
_entity.type
_entity.pdbx_description
1 polymer ?
#
loop_
_entity_poly.entity_id
_entity_poly.type
_entity_poly.pdbx_seq_one_letter_code
_entity_poly.pdbx_strand_id
1 'polypeptide(L)'
;MRRREQEPSTPSIEIGGRWLVDGGLSANLPVRLALGEPRNSDAFCIALDLLSAKGDRPDSTGAAAGRAQDIVFSCQSRHAIQSLTREYDLRQSISPQAELATTVLLYLAYNGGRHETALKMLDFTTGSIRERWAAGKADMLQALDQTAGLPAPVSRSLSTLALEHGKLNWIAF
;
A
#
# COMPACT_ATOMS: atom_id res chain seq x y z
N MET A 1 14.68 -6.04 -37.82
CA MET A 1 15.11 -4.74 -37.26
C MET A 1 14.16 -4.39 -36.12
N ARG A 2 14.47 -4.77 -34.86
CA ARG A 2 13.55 -4.51 -33.72
C ARG A 2 13.95 -3.18 -33.08
N ARG A 3 13.05 -2.18 -33.17
CA ARG A 3 13.21 -0.90 -32.46
C ARG A 3 13.24 -1.17 -30.96
N ARG A 4 14.36 -0.83 -30.32
CA ARG A 4 14.47 -0.68 -28.87
C ARG A 4 13.95 0.70 -28.51
N GLU A 5 12.64 0.86 -28.51
CA GLU A 5 12.02 1.98 -27.77
C GLU A 5 11.64 1.40 -26.42
N GLN A 6 12.61 1.43 -25.50
CA GLN A 6 12.46 0.94 -24.15
C GLN A 6 12.81 2.09 -23.21
N GLU A 7 11.98 2.31 -22.19
CA GLU A 7 12.23 3.34 -21.19
C GLU A 7 13.63 3.13 -20.56
N PRO A 8 14.52 4.13 -20.53
CA PRO A 8 15.96 3.90 -20.29
C PRO A 8 16.33 3.32 -18.92
N SER A 9 15.46 3.40 -17.92
CA SER A 9 15.81 3.12 -16.52
C SER A 9 15.56 1.68 -16.07
N THR A 10 14.71 0.91 -16.75
CA THR A 10 14.33 -0.46 -16.33
C THR A 10 14.05 -1.37 -17.55
N PRO A 11 15.08 -1.89 -18.23
CA PRO A 11 14.86 -2.77 -19.38
C PRO A 11 14.16 -4.06 -18.97
N SER A 12 13.27 -4.56 -19.83
CA SER A 12 12.59 -5.83 -19.59
C SER A 12 13.57 -7.00 -19.58
N ILE A 13 13.36 -7.98 -18.71
CA ILE A 13 14.18 -9.18 -18.59
C ILE A 13 13.38 -10.40 -19.03
N GLU A 14 13.99 -11.30 -19.81
CA GLU A 14 13.36 -12.56 -20.21
C GLU A 14 13.57 -13.63 -19.14
N ILE A 15 12.48 -14.19 -18.61
CA ILE A 15 12.48 -15.30 -17.65
C ILE A 15 11.45 -16.34 -18.09
N GLY A 16 11.91 -17.56 -18.39
CA GLY A 16 11.02 -18.66 -18.80
C GLY A 16 10.20 -18.35 -20.05
N GLY A 17 10.80 -17.69 -21.05
CA GLY A 17 10.14 -17.31 -22.31
C GLY A 17 9.17 -16.14 -22.21
N ARG A 18 9.12 -15.43 -21.07
CA ARG A 18 8.29 -14.24 -20.86
C ARG A 18 9.15 -13.01 -20.58
N TRP A 19 8.80 -11.89 -21.21
CA TRP A 19 9.43 -10.60 -20.94
C TRP A 19 8.74 -9.94 -19.75
N LEU A 20 9.51 -9.67 -18.69
CA LEU A 20 9.04 -9.13 -17.43
C LEU A 20 9.63 -7.74 -17.20
N VAL A 21 8.83 -6.89 -16.58
CA VAL A 21 9.23 -5.58 -16.04
C VAL A 21 8.95 -5.57 -14.55
N ASP A 22 9.21 -4.43 -13.91
CA ASP A 22 8.73 -4.16 -12.55
C ASP A 22 7.23 -4.52 -12.38
N GLY A 23 6.91 -5.07 -11.22
CA GLY A 23 5.56 -5.49 -10.88
C GLY A 23 4.64 -4.36 -10.40
N GLY A 24 5.16 -3.14 -10.21
CA GLY A 24 4.45 -2.00 -9.66
C GLY A 24 3.14 -1.71 -10.36
N LEU A 25 3.11 -1.72 -11.69
CA LEU A 25 1.87 -1.52 -12.46
C LEU A 25 0.80 -2.59 -12.20
N SER A 26 1.20 -3.80 -11.79
CA SER A 26 0.28 -4.91 -11.52
C SER A 26 -0.07 -5.06 -10.03
N ALA A 27 0.87 -4.79 -9.13
CA ALA A 27 0.73 -4.99 -7.69
C ALA A 27 1.80 -4.19 -6.91
N ASN A 28 1.71 -2.86 -6.91
CA ASN A 28 2.63 -1.97 -6.19
C ASN A 28 2.65 -2.27 -4.68
N LEU A 29 1.49 -2.57 -4.10
CA LEU A 29 1.36 -3.11 -2.76
C LEU A 29 0.83 -4.55 -2.84
N PRO A 30 1.68 -5.59 -2.75
CA PRO A 30 1.31 -6.97 -3.05
C PRO A 30 0.54 -7.65 -1.92
N VAL A 31 -0.44 -6.97 -1.31
CA VAL A 31 -1.25 -7.50 -0.19
C VAL A 31 -2.02 -8.75 -0.58
N ARG A 32 -2.47 -8.89 -1.84
CA ARG A 32 -3.13 -10.13 -2.30
C ARG A 32 -2.19 -11.32 -2.35
N LEU A 33 -0.91 -11.10 -2.66
CA LEU A 33 0.08 -12.17 -2.61
C LEU A 33 0.35 -12.59 -1.16
N ALA A 34 0.39 -11.62 -0.24
CA ALA A 34 0.68 -11.88 1.17
C ALA A 34 -0.50 -12.49 1.94
N LEU A 35 -1.74 -12.09 1.61
CA LEU A 35 -2.95 -12.39 2.39
C LEU A 35 -4.05 -13.08 1.58
N GLY A 36 -3.79 -13.52 0.34
CA GLY A 36 -4.82 -14.15 -0.50
C GLY A 36 -5.34 -15.48 0.04
N GLU A 37 -4.51 -16.19 0.81
CA GLU A 37 -4.93 -17.38 1.54
C GLU A 37 -4.96 -17.12 3.06
N PRO A 38 -6.00 -17.62 3.76
CA PRO A 38 -6.06 -17.56 5.21
C PRO A 38 -4.83 -18.19 5.84
N ARG A 39 -4.33 -17.55 6.90
CA ARG A 39 -3.17 -18.05 7.63
C ARG A 39 -3.60 -19.15 8.60
N ASN A 40 -2.64 -19.99 8.96
CA ASN A 40 -2.83 -21.03 9.99
C ASN A 40 -2.70 -20.50 11.42
N SER A 41 -2.30 -19.23 11.58
CA SER A 41 -2.13 -18.59 12.88
C SER A 41 -2.43 -17.10 12.78
N ASP A 42 -2.75 -16.49 13.92
CA ASP A 42 -3.01 -15.05 13.98
C ASP A 42 -1.81 -14.25 13.46
N ALA A 43 -2.09 -13.06 12.92
CA ALA A 43 -1.09 -12.18 12.31
C ALA A 43 -1.38 -10.71 12.56
N PHE A 44 -0.30 -9.96 12.73
CA PHE A 44 -0.27 -8.52 12.56
C PHE A 44 0.55 -8.19 11.32
N CYS A 45 -0.10 -7.78 10.24
CA CYS A 45 0.53 -7.46 8.96
C CYS A 45 0.66 -5.94 8.83
N ILE A 46 1.86 -5.47 8.48
CA ILE A 46 2.10 -4.05 8.21
C ILE A 46 2.23 -3.87 6.70
N ALA A 47 1.35 -3.05 6.12
CA ALA A 47 1.35 -2.71 4.70
C ALA A 47 1.67 -1.21 4.54
N LEU A 48 2.80 -0.92 3.91
CA LEU A 48 3.29 0.43 3.66
C LEU A 48 3.01 0.80 2.20
N ASP A 49 2.03 1.68 1.98
CA ASP A 49 1.73 2.23 0.67
C ASP A 49 2.52 3.51 0.47
N LEU A 50 3.49 3.49 -0.45
CA LEU A 50 4.40 4.61 -0.65
C LEU A 50 3.79 5.76 -1.45
N LEU A 51 2.54 5.62 -1.89
CA LEU A 51 1.84 6.63 -2.69
C LEU A 51 0.48 6.96 -2.07
N SER A 52 0.14 8.26 -2.08
CA SER A 52 -1.06 8.74 -1.42
C SER A 52 -2.22 8.96 -2.39
N ALA A 53 -3.37 8.37 -2.08
CA ALA A 53 -4.63 8.74 -2.70
C ALA A 53 -5.11 10.14 -2.31
N LYS A 54 -4.49 10.79 -1.32
CA LYS A 54 -4.77 12.17 -0.88
C LYS A 54 -3.63 13.09 -1.32
N GLY A 55 -3.94 14.34 -1.59
CA GLY A 55 -2.95 15.32 -2.02
C GLY A 55 -3.62 16.60 -2.48
N ASP A 56 -2.82 17.66 -2.57
CA ASP A 56 -3.30 18.97 -2.98
C ASP A 56 -3.78 18.98 -4.44
N ARG A 57 -4.60 19.98 -4.78
CA ARG A 57 -5.00 20.22 -6.16
C ARG A 57 -3.75 20.60 -6.98
N PRO A 58 -3.45 19.91 -8.09
CA PRO A 58 -2.28 20.24 -8.90
C PRO A 58 -2.42 21.62 -9.53
N ASP A 59 -1.33 22.39 -9.51
CA ASP A 59 -1.21 23.75 -10.06
C ASP A 59 -0.44 23.80 -11.39
N SER A 60 0.06 22.66 -11.84
CA SER A 60 0.87 22.51 -13.06
C SER A 60 0.63 21.14 -13.70
N THR A 61 0.98 21.01 -14.98
CA THR A 61 0.89 19.72 -15.70
C THR A 61 1.78 18.64 -15.09
N GLY A 62 2.97 19.02 -14.60
CA GLY A 62 3.85 18.10 -13.87
C GLY A 62 3.21 17.60 -12.57
N ALA A 63 2.68 18.51 -11.76
CA ALA A 63 1.94 18.14 -10.55
C ALA A 63 0.74 17.25 -10.86
N ALA A 64 0.03 17.52 -11.96
CA ALA A 64 -1.10 16.69 -12.41
C ALA A 64 -0.65 15.27 -12.80
N ALA A 65 0.48 15.12 -13.51
CA ALA A 65 1.04 13.83 -13.88
C ALA A 65 1.48 13.03 -12.64
N GLY A 66 2.19 13.66 -11.70
CA GLY A 66 2.57 13.03 -10.43
C GLY A 66 1.33 12.60 -9.62
N ARG A 67 0.30 13.45 -9.59
CA ARG A 67 -0.96 13.12 -8.91
C ARG A 67 -1.70 11.97 -9.56
N ALA A 68 -1.74 11.90 -10.90
CA ALA A 68 -2.35 10.80 -11.63
C ALA A 68 -1.66 9.48 -11.29
N GLN A 69 -0.33 9.48 -11.22
CA GLN A 69 0.46 8.32 -10.81
C GLN A 69 0.15 7.88 -9.39
N ASP A 70 0.15 8.81 -8.43
CA ASP A 70 -0.17 8.51 -7.02
C ASP A 70 -1.58 7.89 -6.89
N ILE A 71 -2.56 8.45 -7.61
CA ILE A 71 -3.94 7.93 -7.62
C ILE A 71 -3.99 6.51 -8.20
N VAL A 72 -3.37 6.27 -9.36
CA VAL A 72 -3.41 4.97 -10.03
C VAL A 72 -2.88 3.86 -9.12
N PHE A 73 -1.72 4.08 -8.49
CA PHE A 73 -1.10 3.07 -7.64
C PHE A 73 -1.81 2.92 -6.29
N SER A 74 -2.21 4.01 -5.64
CA SER A 74 -2.93 3.93 -4.36
C SER A 74 -4.34 3.33 -4.49
N CYS A 75 -5.04 3.59 -5.60
CA CYS A 75 -6.32 2.94 -5.91
C CYS A 75 -6.16 1.43 -6.08
N GLN A 76 -5.07 0.96 -6.70
CA GLN A 76 -4.77 -0.47 -6.80
C GLN A 76 -4.64 -1.11 -5.42
N SER A 77 -3.84 -0.51 -4.51
CA SER A 77 -3.69 -0.96 -3.14
C SER A 77 -5.03 -1.04 -2.40
N ARG A 78 -5.84 0.02 -2.48
CA ARG A 78 -7.14 0.11 -1.80
C ARG A 78 -8.13 -0.94 -2.31
N HIS A 79 -8.24 -1.09 -3.64
CA HIS A 79 -9.10 -2.11 -4.23
C HIS A 79 -8.66 -3.54 -3.85
N ALA A 80 -7.35 -3.77 -3.76
CA ALA A 80 -6.81 -5.06 -3.33
C ALA A 80 -7.21 -5.39 -1.88
N ILE A 81 -7.09 -4.43 -0.95
CA ILE A 81 -7.47 -4.62 0.45
C ILE A 81 -8.99 -4.79 0.60
N GLN A 82 -9.78 -4.01 -0.14
CA GLN A 82 -11.24 -4.13 -0.15
C GLN A 82 -11.68 -5.52 -0.65
N SER A 83 -11.08 -5.99 -1.74
CA SER A 83 -11.38 -7.31 -2.31
C SER A 83 -11.03 -8.42 -1.33
N LEU A 84 -9.85 -8.35 -0.69
CA LEU A 84 -9.45 -9.29 0.35
C LEU A 84 -10.43 -9.31 1.52
N THR A 85 -10.80 -8.13 2.03
CA THR A 85 -11.78 -8.05 3.14
C THR A 85 -13.07 -8.79 2.80
N ARG A 86 -13.61 -8.55 1.59
CA ARG A 86 -14.80 -9.27 1.09
C ARG A 86 -14.57 -10.78 0.95
N GLU A 87 -13.41 -11.20 0.45
CA GLU A 87 -13.07 -12.62 0.32
C GLU A 87 -13.04 -13.33 1.68
N TYR A 88 -12.44 -12.71 2.70
CA TYR A 88 -12.42 -13.24 4.08
C TYR A 88 -13.82 -13.30 4.69
N ASP A 89 -14.61 -12.23 4.56
CA ASP A 89 -16.00 -12.20 5.05
C ASP A 89 -16.84 -13.31 4.39
N LEU A 90 -16.68 -13.52 3.08
CA LEU A 90 -17.36 -14.59 2.36
C LEU A 90 -16.94 -15.98 2.86
N ARG A 91 -15.63 -16.23 3.03
CA ARG A 91 -15.12 -17.51 3.58
C ARG A 91 -15.73 -17.79 4.95
N GLN A 92 -15.77 -16.79 5.85
CA GLN A 92 -16.38 -16.91 7.17
C GLN A 92 -17.90 -17.17 7.09
N SER A 93 -18.61 -16.56 6.13
CA SER A 93 -20.05 -16.78 5.95
C SER A 93 -20.39 -18.18 5.42
N ILE A 94 -19.55 -18.75 4.55
CA ILE A 94 -19.73 -20.07 3.94
C ILE A 94 -19.35 -21.18 4.92
N SER A 95 -18.39 -20.93 5.81
CA SER A 95 -17.96 -21.90 6.82
C SER A 95 -17.86 -21.25 8.21
N PRO A 96 -18.99 -20.95 8.87
CA PRO A 96 -19.00 -20.27 10.16
C PRO A 96 -18.28 -21.04 11.28
N GLN A 97 -18.17 -22.37 11.15
CA GLN A 97 -17.47 -23.24 12.08
C GLN A 97 -15.97 -23.34 11.78
N ALA A 98 -15.49 -22.80 10.65
CA ALA A 98 -14.08 -22.76 10.36
C ALA A 98 -13.41 -21.70 11.24
N GLU A 99 -12.50 -22.13 12.10
CA GLU A 99 -11.64 -21.24 12.87
C GLU A 99 -10.57 -20.64 11.94
N LEU A 100 -10.95 -19.58 11.22
CA LEU A 100 -10.00 -18.79 10.47
C LEU A 100 -9.16 -17.96 11.42
N ALA A 101 -7.84 -18.04 11.28
CA ALA A 101 -6.93 -17.18 12.03
C ALA A 101 -7.23 -15.70 11.79
N THR A 102 -7.10 -14.89 12.84
CA THR A 102 -7.34 -13.47 12.79
C THR A 102 -6.12 -12.75 12.23
N THR A 103 -6.33 -11.93 11.21
CA THR A 103 -5.30 -11.04 10.66
C THR A 103 -5.71 -9.59 10.91
N VAL A 104 -4.85 -8.84 11.58
CA VAL A 104 -4.94 -7.37 11.63
C VAL A 104 -3.97 -6.81 10.60
N LEU A 105 -4.49 -6.04 9.65
CA LEU A 105 -3.71 -5.32 8.65
C LEU A 105 -3.55 -3.86 9.10
N LEU A 106 -2.33 -3.42 9.40
CA LEU A 106 -2.00 -2.01 9.56
C LEU A 106 -1.59 -1.43 8.21
N TYR A 107 -2.49 -0.67 7.58
CA TYR A 107 -2.26 0.05 6.33
C TYR A 107 -1.78 1.48 6.62
N LEU A 108 -0.54 1.79 6.24
CA LEU A 108 0.04 3.12 6.35
C LEU A 108 0.31 3.67 4.95
N ALA A 109 -0.37 4.74 4.58
CA ALA A 109 -0.13 5.45 3.34
C ALA A 109 0.82 6.63 3.59
N TYR A 110 1.94 6.64 2.90
CA TYR A 110 2.89 7.75 2.90
C TYR A 110 2.21 8.99 2.36
N ASN A 111 2.16 10.06 3.15
CA ASN A 111 1.40 11.26 2.78
C ASN A 111 2.21 12.33 2.01
N GLY A 112 3.50 12.11 1.73
CA GLY A 112 4.32 13.07 0.98
C GLY A 112 4.54 14.42 1.71
N GLY A 113 5.71 15.02 1.55
CA GLY A 113 5.91 16.43 1.91
C GLY A 113 5.39 17.37 0.84
N ARG A 114 5.11 18.64 1.18
CA ARG A 114 4.71 19.70 0.21
C ARG A 114 5.75 19.96 -0.90
N HIS A 115 6.97 19.45 -0.74
CA HIS A 115 8.08 19.63 -1.67
C HIS A 115 8.23 18.48 -2.69
N GLU A 116 7.34 17.47 -2.67
CA GLU A 116 7.41 16.40 -3.66
C GLU A 116 7.06 16.90 -5.06
N THR A 117 7.98 16.67 -6.00
CA THR A 117 7.79 17.04 -7.41
C THR A 117 7.29 15.86 -8.24
N ALA A 118 6.89 16.11 -9.49
CA ALA A 118 6.48 15.07 -10.43
C ALA A 118 7.57 14.00 -10.68
N LEU A 119 8.84 14.34 -10.45
CA LEU A 119 9.99 13.46 -10.61
C LEU A 119 10.49 12.93 -9.26
N LYS A 120 9.65 12.94 -8.21
CA LYS A 120 10.01 12.49 -6.85
C LYS A 120 10.65 11.09 -6.83
N MET A 121 10.23 10.21 -7.72
CA MET A 121 10.78 8.85 -7.85
C MET A 121 12.23 8.80 -8.34
N LEU A 122 12.72 9.90 -8.93
CA LEU A 122 14.10 10.07 -9.40
C LEU A 122 14.92 11.01 -8.50
N ASP A 123 14.31 11.59 -7.48
CA ASP A 123 14.98 12.46 -6.53
C ASP A 123 15.63 11.66 -5.40
N PHE A 124 16.93 11.47 -5.51
CA PHE A 124 17.78 10.81 -4.52
C PHE A 124 18.71 11.79 -3.80
N THR A 125 18.35 13.08 -3.75
CA THR A 125 19.13 14.04 -2.98
C THR A 125 19.12 13.69 -1.50
N THR A 126 20.21 14.01 -0.79
CA THR A 126 20.34 13.73 0.64
C THR A 126 19.21 14.35 1.47
N GLY A 127 18.75 15.55 1.07
CA GLY A 127 17.62 16.23 1.72
C GLY A 127 16.34 15.41 1.62
N SER A 128 15.91 15.10 0.39
CA SER A 128 14.69 14.32 0.13
C SER A 128 14.73 12.93 0.76
N ILE A 129 15.86 12.24 0.73
CA ILE A 129 16.02 10.96 1.41
C ILE A 129 15.81 11.12 2.93
N ARG A 130 16.49 12.07 3.58
CA ARG A 130 16.35 12.28 5.03
C ARG A 130 14.91 12.64 5.42
N GLU A 131 14.26 13.49 4.64
CA GLU A 131 12.87 13.88 4.87
C GLU A 131 11.92 12.67 4.78
N ARG A 132 12.04 11.85 3.74
CA ARG A 132 11.23 10.63 3.59
C ARG A 132 11.45 9.63 4.72
N TRP A 133 12.71 9.42 5.14
CA TRP A 133 13.04 8.57 6.28
C TRP A 133 12.45 9.09 7.58
N ALA A 134 12.56 10.40 7.83
CA ALA A 134 12.00 11.02 9.02
C ALA A 134 10.47 10.91 9.06
N ALA A 135 9.80 11.18 7.94
CA ALA A 135 8.35 11.06 7.81
C ALA A 135 7.87 9.62 8.03
N GLY A 136 8.44 8.64 7.32
CA GLY A 136 8.06 7.23 7.48
C GLY A 136 8.31 6.70 8.90
N LYS A 137 9.41 7.13 9.54
CA LYS A 137 9.68 6.80 10.94
C LYS A 137 8.64 7.40 11.89
N ALA A 138 8.27 8.67 11.69
CA ALA A 138 7.27 9.33 12.52
C ALA A 138 5.90 8.66 12.40
N ASP A 139 5.45 8.36 11.18
CA ASP A 139 4.17 7.67 10.93
C ASP A 139 4.14 6.29 11.58
N MET A 140 5.24 5.51 11.45
CA MET A 140 5.36 4.19 12.06
C MET A 140 5.31 4.26 13.60
N LEU A 141 6.10 5.14 14.21
CA LEU A 141 6.11 5.29 15.67
C LEU A 141 4.73 5.72 16.19
N GLN A 142 4.10 6.68 15.52
CA GLN A 142 2.76 7.14 15.87
C GLN A 142 1.71 6.03 15.76
N ALA A 143 1.78 5.19 14.73
CA ALA A 143 0.89 4.05 14.57
C ALA A 143 1.12 3.01 15.68
N LEU A 144 2.37 2.63 15.93
CA LEU A 144 2.72 1.63 16.95
C LEU A 144 2.31 2.08 18.36
N ASP A 145 2.55 3.33 18.73
CA ASP A 145 2.13 3.88 20.03
C ASP A 145 0.61 3.78 20.23
N GLN A 146 -0.16 3.97 19.15
CA GLN A 146 -1.62 3.85 19.19
C GLN A 146 -2.08 2.39 19.18
N THR A 147 -1.33 1.47 18.56
CA THR A 147 -1.70 0.03 18.52
C THR A 147 -1.76 -0.60 19.90
N ALA A 148 -0.93 -0.15 20.84
CA ALA A 148 -0.90 -0.66 22.21
C ALA A 148 -2.22 -0.40 22.97
N GLY A 149 -3.00 0.60 22.56
CA GLY A 149 -4.27 0.98 23.19
C GLY A 149 -5.51 0.62 22.38
N LEU A 150 -5.38 -0.13 21.27
CA LEU A 150 -6.54 -0.44 20.43
C LEU A 150 -7.50 -1.40 21.14
N PRO A 151 -8.82 -1.19 21.01
CA PRO A 151 -9.79 -2.19 21.42
C PRO A 151 -9.56 -3.49 20.64
N ALA A 152 -9.98 -4.62 21.22
CA ALA A 152 -9.88 -5.93 20.57
C ALA A 152 -10.40 -5.86 19.12
N PRO A 153 -9.79 -6.60 18.19
CA PRO A 153 -10.20 -6.58 16.78
C PRO A 153 -11.71 -6.77 16.65
N VAL A 154 -12.31 -6.10 15.66
CA VAL A 154 -13.69 -6.40 15.27
C VAL A 154 -13.76 -7.89 14.94
N SER A 155 -14.85 -8.58 15.31
CA SER A 155 -15.02 -10.02 15.08
C SER A 155 -15.09 -10.34 13.58
N ARG A 156 -13.92 -10.34 12.91
CA ARG A 156 -13.69 -10.57 11.49
C ARG A 156 -12.34 -11.25 11.35
N SER A 157 -12.22 -12.18 10.40
CA SER A 157 -10.95 -12.86 10.14
C SER A 157 -9.88 -11.95 9.52
N LEU A 158 -10.28 -10.86 8.83
CA LEU A 158 -9.38 -9.80 8.39
C LEU A 158 -9.94 -8.44 8.81
N SER A 159 -9.20 -7.71 9.64
CA SER A 159 -9.55 -6.35 10.07
C SER A 159 -8.44 -5.38 9.68
N THR A 160 -8.80 -4.21 9.12
CA THR A 160 -7.81 -3.21 8.69
C THR A 160 -7.81 -1.98 9.58
N LEU A 161 -6.62 -1.54 9.98
CA LEU A 161 -6.32 -0.28 10.63
C LEU A 161 -5.66 0.66 9.64
N ALA A 162 -6.00 1.94 9.69
CA ALA A 162 -5.25 2.97 8.96
C ALA A 162 -5.00 4.20 9.81
N LEU A 163 -3.84 4.81 9.61
CA LEU A 163 -3.48 6.09 10.21
C LEU A 163 -4.03 7.22 9.33
N GLU A 164 -5.06 7.91 9.81
CA GLU A 164 -5.67 9.06 9.13
C GLU A 164 -5.63 10.28 10.02
N HIS A 165 -5.06 11.39 9.53
CA HIS A 165 -4.94 12.65 10.29
C HIS A 165 -4.31 12.46 11.68
N GLY A 166 -3.31 11.58 11.78
CA GLY A 166 -2.61 11.27 13.02
C GLY A 166 -3.38 10.38 14.00
N LYS A 167 -4.53 9.84 13.61
CA LYS A 167 -5.32 8.91 14.43
C LYS A 167 -5.44 7.56 13.75
N LEU A 168 -5.21 6.51 14.51
CA LEU A 168 -5.35 5.12 14.08
C LEU A 168 -6.82 4.71 14.21
N ASN A 169 -7.42 4.26 13.10
CA ASN A 169 -8.84 3.90 13.06
C ASN A 169 -9.03 2.54 12.39
N TRP A 170 -10.01 1.78 12.87
CA TRP A 170 -10.54 0.63 12.13
C TRP A 170 -11.28 1.13 10.90
N ILE A 171 -10.94 0.58 9.73
CA ILE A 171 -11.56 0.96 8.47
C ILE A 171 -12.29 -0.21 7.84
N ALA A 172 -13.49 0.08 7.32
CA ALA A 172 -14.15 -0.75 6.34
C ALA A 172 -13.93 -0.09 4.98
N PHE A 173 -13.24 -0.77 4.08
CA PHE A 173 -13.08 -0.32 2.70
C PHE A 173 -14.36 -0.53 1.90
#